data_AF-A0A423P2J4-F1
#
_entry.id   AF-A0A423P2J4-F1
#
_cell.length_a   1.000
_cell.length_b   1.000
_cell.length_c   1.000
_cell.angle_alpha   90.00
_cell.angle_beta   90.00
_cell.angle_gamma   90.00
#
_symmetry.space_group_name_H-M   'P 1'
#
loop_
_entity.id
_entity.type
_entity.pdbx_description
1 polymer ?
#
loop_
_entity_poly.entity_id
_entity_poly.type
_entity_poly.pdbx_seq_one_letter_code
_entity_poly.pdbx_strand_id
1 'polypeptide(L)'
;MDLKQSLTKRIVIVFALMSALVAGVFALGIVATVHVVERKLTTTTLSGGLHRLLAMDDIRLWSHTPEKSELFFFEGGQGPLALTRQLAELPLGFQEITFHGDAFYAMVEAVGGRKYVLLRDQESLEQREHLLFIVVIVGFILSIVLALVLGRLLARRVMAPVIRLARQVRHRDQLIEVAPPLHPDYAADEVGELALSFDQTLGRLRATLSREKLFTSDVSHELRTPLMVLTTSCELLLANPSLDARSGAQVSRIARASHEMRQLVETFLMLARKPEEVRVQSTCTLKEIADAQTEVWGRLIREKGLEFVYDPLHAGAGRFNLTFLQSVMGNLLRNAWHYTDHGYVRLTLLENSFVVEDSGIGIPEEQRHAMFQPFVRGDEQRGEGLGLGLSLVQRICSQQHWQVQLTTREPNGCRFTVTLIQEEGGQPRGLPAA
;
A
#
# COMPACT_ATOMS: atom_id res chain seq x y z
N MET A 1 -5.86 -13.20 12.03
CA MET A 1 -6.48 -13.54 10.73
C MET A 1 -7.44 -12.41 10.35
N ASP A 2 -6.92 -11.31 9.81
CA ASP A 2 -7.76 -10.18 9.41
C ASP A 2 -8.26 -10.39 7.99
N LEU A 3 -9.49 -10.87 7.87
CA LEU A 3 -10.25 -10.84 6.63
C LEU A 3 -10.56 -9.37 6.29
N LYS A 4 -9.58 -8.64 5.76
CA LYS A 4 -9.78 -7.37 5.03
C LYS A 4 -10.58 -7.67 3.76
N GLN A 5 -11.86 -7.94 3.92
CA GLN A 5 -12.78 -8.04 2.79
C GLN A 5 -12.83 -6.68 2.10
N SER A 6 -12.62 -6.66 0.77
CA SER A 6 -12.67 -5.43 -0.02
C SER A 6 -14.02 -4.74 0.15
N LEU A 7 -14.04 -3.41 0.08
CA LEU A 7 -15.25 -2.59 0.21
C LEU A 7 -16.37 -3.05 -0.74
N THR A 8 -15.98 -3.54 -1.93
CA THR A 8 -16.87 -4.20 -2.90
C THR A 8 -17.61 -5.42 -2.32
N LYS A 9 -16.91 -6.31 -1.58
CA LYS A 9 -17.55 -7.48 -0.96
C LYS A 9 -18.55 -7.06 0.10
N ARG A 10 -18.24 -6.05 0.91
CA ARG A 10 -19.14 -5.53 1.94
C ARG A 10 -20.44 -4.98 1.34
N ILE A 11 -20.34 -4.18 0.27
CA ILE A 11 -21.51 -3.63 -0.42
C ILE A 11 -22.40 -4.76 -0.95
N VAL A 12 -21.81 -5.78 -1.59
CA VAL A 12 -22.56 -6.93 -2.13
C VAL A 12 -23.26 -7.71 -1.01
N ILE A 13 -22.57 -7.95 0.11
CA ILE A 13 -23.13 -8.68 1.25
C ILE A 13 -24.31 -7.90 1.85
N VAL A 14 -24.14 -6.58 2.09
CA VAL A 14 -25.21 -5.74 2.66
C VAL A 14 -26.42 -5.70 1.73
N PHE A 15 -26.21 -5.55 0.42
CA PHE A 15 -27.30 -5.54 -0.54
C PHE A 15 -28.05 -6.88 -0.57
N ALA A 16 -27.31 -8.00 -0.58
CA ALA A 16 -27.91 -9.33 -0.55
C ALA A 16 -28.68 -9.61 0.75
N LEU A 17 -28.14 -9.20 1.91
CA LEU A 17 -28.82 -9.35 3.20
C LEU A 17 -30.09 -8.51 3.29
N MET A 18 -30.05 -7.25 2.84
CA MET A 18 -31.23 -6.39 2.79
C MET A 18 -32.30 -6.93 1.85
N SER A 19 -31.92 -7.39 0.66
CA SER A 19 -32.87 -8.01 -0.27
C SER A 19 -33.44 -9.31 0.28
N ALA A 20 -32.64 -10.16 0.92
CA ALA A 20 -33.12 -11.38 1.55
C ALA A 20 -34.09 -11.08 2.71
N LEU A 21 -33.81 -10.07 3.54
CA LEU A 21 -34.70 -9.64 4.61
C LEU A 21 -36.05 -9.17 4.05
N VAL A 22 -36.02 -8.23 3.10
CA VAL A 22 -37.24 -7.68 2.49
C VAL A 22 -38.04 -8.77 1.78
N ALA A 23 -37.41 -9.56 0.92
CA ALA A 23 -38.06 -10.64 0.21
C ALA A 23 -38.62 -11.71 1.17
N GLY A 24 -37.92 -11.99 2.28
CA GLY A 24 -38.37 -12.93 3.31
C GLY A 24 -39.61 -12.43 4.05
N VAL A 25 -39.64 -11.15 4.41
CA VAL A 25 -40.83 -10.53 5.04
C VAL A 25 -42.03 -10.57 4.08
N PHE A 26 -41.84 -10.25 2.80
CA PHE A 26 -42.92 -10.36 1.81
C PHE A 26 -43.38 -11.80 1.60
N ALA A 27 -42.45 -12.76 1.52
CA ALA A 27 -42.78 -14.17 1.37
C ALA A 27 -43.63 -14.69 2.55
N LEU A 28 -43.20 -14.40 3.79
CA LEU A 28 -43.95 -14.74 5.00
C LEU A 28 -45.32 -14.06 5.04
N GLY A 29 -45.39 -12.78 4.63
CA GLY A 29 -46.63 -12.02 4.57
C GLY A 29 -47.63 -12.61 3.57
N ILE A 30 -47.16 -13.03 2.38
CA ILE A 30 -48.00 -13.68 1.37
C ILE A 30 -48.56 -15.00 1.91
N VAL A 31 -47.71 -15.87 2.45
CA VAL A 31 -48.14 -17.17 3.00
C VAL A 31 -49.15 -16.98 4.14
N ALA A 32 -48.86 -16.08 5.09
CA ALA A 32 -49.77 -15.80 6.19
C ALA A 32 -51.12 -15.22 5.72
N THR A 33 -51.09 -14.34 4.72
CA THR A 33 -52.31 -13.74 4.16
C THR A 33 -53.16 -14.79 3.45
N VAL A 34 -52.56 -15.65 2.62
CA VAL A 34 -53.27 -16.73 1.93
C VAL A 34 -53.96 -17.63 2.95
N HIS A 35 -53.25 -18.07 3.99
CA HIS A 35 -53.80 -18.94 5.02
C HIS A 35 -54.99 -18.29 5.76
N VAL A 36 -54.90 -17.01 6.12
CA VAL A 36 -55.99 -16.28 6.79
C VAL A 36 -57.19 -16.08 5.86
N VAL A 37 -56.95 -15.72 4.60
CA VAL A 37 -58.01 -15.47 3.60
C VAL A 37 -58.74 -16.77 3.29
N GLU A 38 -58.01 -17.86 3.06
CA GLU A 38 -58.58 -19.18 2.79
C GLU A 38 -59.49 -19.64 3.93
N ARG A 39 -58.98 -19.66 5.17
CA ARG A 39 -59.77 -20.07 6.33
C ARG A 39 -61.05 -19.26 6.47
N LYS A 40 -60.98 -17.94 6.26
CA LYS A 40 -62.13 -17.03 6.38
C LYS A 40 -63.15 -17.23 5.25
N LEU A 41 -62.68 -17.40 4.02
CA LEU A 41 -63.55 -17.67 2.87
C LEU A 41 -64.24 -19.03 3.03
N THR A 42 -63.49 -20.09 3.34
CA THR A 42 -64.05 -21.45 3.50
C THR A 42 -65.07 -21.50 4.64
N THR A 43 -64.79 -20.87 5.78
CA THR A 43 -65.76 -20.77 6.89
C THR A 43 -67.06 -20.10 6.45
N THR A 44 -66.95 -19.00 5.70
CA THR A 44 -68.11 -18.21 5.23
C THR A 44 -68.90 -18.96 4.16
N THR A 45 -68.22 -19.62 3.23
CA THR A 45 -68.85 -20.42 2.17
C THR A 45 -69.56 -21.64 2.75
N LEU A 46 -68.94 -22.36 3.68
CA LEU A 46 -69.55 -23.53 4.32
C LEU A 46 -70.77 -23.15 5.18
N SER A 47 -70.67 -22.11 6.02
CA SER A 47 -71.81 -21.66 6.82
C SER A 47 -72.97 -21.21 5.92
N GLY A 48 -72.69 -20.41 4.87
CA GLY A 48 -73.71 -20.00 3.91
C GLY A 48 -74.27 -21.15 3.06
N GLY A 49 -73.47 -22.17 2.74
CA GLY A 49 -73.90 -23.40 2.06
C GLY A 49 -74.85 -24.22 2.93
N LEU A 50 -74.46 -24.43 4.20
CA LEU A 50 -75.28 -25.13 5.19
C LEU A 50 -76.61 -24.40 5.44
N HIS A 51 -76.57 -23.08 5.61
CA HIS A 51 -77.77 -22.28 5.81
C HIS A 51 -78.71 -22.34 4.59
N ARG A 52 -78.16 -22.34 3.36
CA ARG A 52 -78.95 -22.51 2.12
C ARG A 52 -79.64 -23.88 2.07
N LEU A 53 -78.97 -24.96 2.46
CA LEU A 53 -79.57 -26.29 2.54
C LEU A 53 -80.70 -26.34 3.58
N LEU A 54 -80.47 -25.76 4.75
CA LEU A 54 -81.45 -25.73 5.84
C LEU A 54 -82.66 -24.85 5.55
N ALA A 55 -82.53 -23.86 4.65
CA ALA A 55 -83.62 -22.99 4.21
C ALA A 55 -84.48 -23.59 3.08
N MET A 56 -84.13 -24.77 2.53
CA MET A 56 -84.96 -25.44 1.53
C MET A 56 -86.21 -26.04 2.18
N ASP A 57 -87.39 -25.78 1.60
CA ASP A 57 -88.69 -26.22 2.13
C ASP A 57 -88.92 -27.75 2.02
N ASP A 58 -88.25 -28.43 1.08
CA ASP A 58 -88.40 -29.87 0.85
C ASP A 58 -87.09 -30.64 1.10
N ILE A 59 -87.11 -31.44 2.17
CA ILE A 59 -86.00 -32.32 2.59
C ILE A 59 -85.65 -33.34 1.49
N ARG A 60 -86.58 -33.67 0.59
CA ARG A 60 -86.31 -34.60 -0.53
C ARG A 60 -85.36 -34.03 -1.57
N LEU A 61 -85.16 -32.71 -1.59
CA LEU A 61 -84.21 -32.04 -2.47
C LEU A 61 -82.78 -32.06 -1.90
N TRP A 62 -82.58 -32.51 -0.66
CA TRP A 62 -81.26 -32.60 -0.05
C TRP A 62 -80.44 -33.70 -0.71
N SER A 63 -79.28 -33.32 -1.23
CA SER A 63 -78.28 -34.24 -1.78
C SER A 63 -77.18 -34.50 -0.75
N HIS A 64 -76.70 -35.74 -0.69
CA HIS A 64 -75.47 -36.07 0.04
C HIS A 64 -74.26 -35.30 -0.53
N THR A 65 -74.30 -34.93 -1.80
CA THR A 65 -73.29 -34.09 -2.46
C THR A 65 -73.96 -32.82 -2.99
N PRO A 66 -74.06 -31.75 -2.17
CA PRO A 66 -74.67 -30.48 -2.58
C PRO A 66 -73.89 -29.77 -3.69
N GLU A 67 -72.56 -29.78 -3.56
CA GLU A 67 -71.61 -29.32 -4.56
C GLU A 67 -70.58 -30.45 -4.83
N LYS A 68 -69.79 -30.31 -5.90
CA LYS A 68 -68.86 -31.38 -6.36
C LYS A 68 -67.81 -31.81 -5.33
N SER A 69 -67.50 -30.96 -4.35
CA SER A 69 -66.48 -31.20 -3.31
C SER A 69 -67.07 -31.13 -1.90
N GLU A 70 -68.38 -31.22 -1.76
CA GLU A 70 -69.08 -31.10 -0.47
C GLU A 70 -69.83 -32.38 -0.14
N LEU A 71 -69.84 -32.77 1.14
CA LEU A 71 -70.59 -33.89 1.67
C LEU A 71 -71.51 -33.42 2.79
N PHE A 72 -72.79 -33.77 2.71
CA PHE A 72 -73.80 -33.34 3.67
C PHE A 72 -74.36 -34.52 4.46
N PHE A 73 -74.47 -34.32 5.77
CA PHE A 73 -74.99 -35.30 6.74
C PHE A 73 -75.88 -34.62 7.77
N PHE A 74 -76.88 -35.34 8.27
CA PHE A 74 -77.69 -34.84 9.37
C PHE A 74 -78.23 -35.95 10.28
N GLU A 75 -78.55 -35.56 11.50
CA GLU A 75 -79.08 -36.44 12.53
C GLU A 75 -80.51 -36.89 12.19
N GLY A 76 -80.71 -38.21 12.09
CA GLY A 76 -81.95 -38.81 11.61
C GLY A 76 -82.05 -38.97 10.09
N GLY A 77 -81.00 -38.64 9.33
CA GLY A 77 -80.89 -38.95 7.90
C GLY A 77 -80.83 -40.45 7.63
N GLN A 78 -81.24 -40.86 6.43
CA GLN A 78 -81.21 -42.26 5.97
C GLN A 78 -80.18 -42.45 4.86
N GLY A 79 -79.58 -43.65 4.80
CA GLY A 79 -78.58 -44.00 3.78
C GLY A 79 -77.36 -43.07 3.81
N PRO A 80 -76.95 -42.48 2.67
CA PRO A 80 -75.74 -41.65 2.60
C PRO A 80 -75.83 -40.32 3.35
N LEU A 81 -77.04 -39.85 3.69
CA LEU A 81 -77.26 -38.62 4.48
C LEU A 81 -77.15 -38.86 6.00
N ALA A 82 -77.04 -40.12 6.45
CA ALA A 82 -77.04 -40.46 7.86
C ALA A 82 -75.76 -40.00 8.56
N LEU A 83 -75.91 -39.28 9.68
CA LEU A 83 -74.78 -38.83 10.48
C LEU A 83 -74.02 -40.03 11.08
N THR A 84 -72.74 -40.16 10.71
CA THR A 84 -71.86 -41.21 11.27
C THR A 84 -71.47 -40.87 12.71
N ARG A 85 -71.18 -41.87 13.54
CA ARG A 85 -70.76 -41.69 14.94
C ARG A 85 -69.60 -40.70 15.11
N GLN A 86 -68.60 -40.78 14.22
CA GLN A 86 -67.47 -39.85 14.19
C GLN A 86 -67.90 -38.39 13.98
N LEU A 87 -68.88 -38.15 13.11
CA LEU A 87 -69.39 -36.80 12.80
C LEU A 87 -70.35 -36.28 13.88
N ALA A 88 -71.05 -37.19 14.59
CA ALA A 88 -71.97 -36.83 15.66
C ALA A 88 -71.26 -36.25 16.90
N GLU A 89 -70.02 -36.68 17.16
CA GLU A 89 -69.21 -36.22 18.29
C GLU A 89 -68.53 -34.86 18.05
N LEU A 90 -68.60 -34.30 16.83
CA LEU A 90 -67.96 -33.02 16.51
C LEU A 90 -68.62 -31.85 17.27
N PRO A 91 -67.82 -30.89 17.76
CA PRO A 91 -68.33 -29.65 18.33
C PRO A 91 -68.99 -28.76 17.26
N LEU A 92 -69.79 -27.79 17.72
CA LEU A 92 -70.47 -26.84 16.84
C LEU A 92 -69.46 -25.84 16.26
N GLY A 93 -69.68 -25.43 15.01
CA GLY A 93 -68.88 -24.44 14.31
C GLY A 93 -67.94 -25.04 13.24
N PHE A 94 -66.95 -24.24 12.85
CA PHE A 94 -65.97 -24.59 11.82
C PHE A 94 -64.75 -25.27 12.42
N GLN A 95 -64.35 -26.39 11.82
CA GLN A 95 -63.16 -27.14 12.25
C GLN A 95 -62.58 -27.97 11.09
N GLU A 96 -61.31 -28.32 11.21
CA GLU A 96 -60.65 -29.29 10.34
C GLU A 96 -60.82 -30.69 10.94
N ILE A 97 -61.14 -31.67 10.08
CA ILE A 97 -61.27 -33.08 10.46
C ILE A 97 -60.62 -33.97 9.42
N THR A 98 -60.26 -35.18 9.84
CA THR A 98 -59.92 -36.26 8.91
C THR A 98 -61.11 -37.21 8.82
N PHE A 99 -61.64 -37.41 7.62
CA PHE A 99 -62.78 -38.28 7.39
C PHE A 99 -62.44 -39.26 6.27
N HIS A 100 -62.58 -40.57 6.55
CA HIS A 100 -62.17 -41.66 5.64
C HIS A 100 -60.71 -41.65 5.14
N GLY A 101 -59.81 -40.94 5.84
CA GLY A 101 -58.39 -40.86 5.49
C GLY A 101 -57.99 -39.54 4.82
N ASP A 102 -58.97 -38.77 4.35
CA ASP A 102 -58.74 -37.48 3.69
C ASP A 102 -59.08 -36.30 4.62
N ALA A 103 -58.47 -35.15 4.36
CA ALA A 103 -58.68 -33.93 5.13
C ALA A 103 -59.92 -33.16 4.64
N PHE A 104 -60.79 -32.77 5.57
CA PHE A 104 -62.00 -32.01 5.29
C PHE A 104 -62.15 -30.82 6.23
N TYR A 105 -62.67 -29.73 5.69
CA TYR A 105 -63.26 -28.66 6.47
C TYR A 105 -64.70 -29.03 6.82
N ALA A 106 -65.04 -29.06 8.11
CA ALA A 106 -66.37 -29.35 8.61
C ALA A 106 -67.02 -28.08 9.17
N MET A 107 -68.27 -27.86 8.80
CA MET A 107 -69.17 -26.92 9.46
C MET A 107 -70.31 -27.67 10.11
N VAL A 108 -70.46 -27.50 11.43
CA VAL A 108 -71.46 -28.20 12.24
C VAL A 108 -72.43 -27.19 12.84
N GLU A 109 -73.72 -27.31 12.52
CA GLU A 109 -74.79 -26.51 13.13
C GLU A 109 -75.85 -27.41 13.77
N ALA A 110 -76.52 -26.90 14.79
CA ALA A 110 -77.65 -27.58 15.42
C ALA A 110 -78.90 -26.72 15.30
N VAL A 111 -79.92 -27.24 14.62
CA VAL A 111 -81.20 -26.56 14.40
C VAL A 111 -82.34 -27.49 14.81
N GLY A 112 -83.23 -27.02 15.66
CA GLY A 112 -84.37 -27.82 16.15
C GLY A 112 -83.96 -29.07 16.94
N GLY A 113 -82.80 -29.06 17.60
CA GLY A 113 -82.29 -30.19 18.37
C GLY A 113 -81.63 -31.30 17.54
N ARG A 114 -81.44 -31.10 16.23
CA ARG A 114 -80.72 -32.02 15.33
C ARG A 114 -79.42 -31.40 14.86
N LYS A 115 -78.35 -32.19 14.80
CA LYS A 115 -77.07 -31.76 14.20
C LYS A 115 -77.06 -31.95 12.68
N TYR A 116 -76.44 -30.98 12.01
CA TYR A 116 -76.17 -30.97 10.57
C TYR A 116 -74.69 -30.72 10.35
N VAL A 117 -74.10 -31.46 9.43
CA VAL A 117 -72.68 -31.39 9.12
C VAL A 117 -72.51 -31.24 7.61
N LEU A 118 -71.82 -30.18 7.22
CA LEU A 118 -71.35 -29.98 5.85
C LEU A 118 -69.83 -30.10 5.83
N LEU A 119 -69.31 -31.06 5.10
CA LEU A 119 -67.89 -31.26 4.88
C LEU A 119 -67.51 -30.71 3.51
N ARG A 120 -66.29 -30.19 3.40
CA ARG A 120 -65.67 -29.81 2.12
C ARG A 120 -64.25 -30.34 2.04
N ASP A 121 -63.96 -30.99 0.93
CA ASP A 121 -62.65 -31.57 0.65
C ASP A 121 -61.57 -30.47 0.57
N GLN A 122 -60.44 -30.71 1.24
CA GLN A 122 -59.30 -29.81 1.34
C GLN A 122 -58.25 -30.07 0.23
N GLU A 123 -58.26 -31.23 -0.45
CA GLU A 123 -57.20 -31.64 -1.38
C GLU A 123 -56.96 -30.61 -2.51
N SER A 124 -58.06 -30.10 -3.10
CA SER A 124 -57.97 -29.10 -4.17
C SER A 124 -57.45 -27.73 -3.72
N LEU A 125 -57.56 -27.41 -2.43
CA LEU A 125 -57.04 -26.18 -1.83
C LEU A 125 -55.55 -26.35 -1.50
N GLU A 126 -55.17 -27.49 -0.91
CA GLU A 126 -53.78 -27.83 -0.60
C GLU A 126 -52.88 -27.82 -1.85
N GLN A 127 -53.35 -28.35 -2.98
CA GLN A 127 -52.58 -28.32 -4.23
C GLN A 127 -52.28 -26.87 -4.69
N ARG A 128 -53.22 -25.94 -4.49
CA ARG A 128 -53.04 -24.52 -4.84
C ARG A 128 -52.11 -23.83 -3.87
N GLU A 129 -52.21 -24.13 -2.58
CA GLU A 129 -51.29 -23.64 -1.56
C GLU A 129 -49.85 -24.10 -1.84
N HIS A 130 -49.65 -25.37 -2.17
CA HIS A 130 -48.34 -25.90 -2.56
C HIS A 130 -47.77 -25.21 -3.80
N LEU A 131 -48.59 -24.97 -4.82
CA LEU A 131 -48.15 -24.24 -6.01
C LEU A 131 -47.72 -22.81 -5.66
N LEU A 132 -48.53 -22.11 -4.85
CA LEU A 132 -48.20 -20.76 -4.38
C LEU A 132 -46.90 -20.76 -3.55
N PHE A 133 -46.72 -21.74 -2.67
CA PHE A 133 -45.51 -21.87 -1.87
C PHE A 133 -44.26 -22.07 -2.73
N ILE A 134 -44.33 -22.93 -3.76
CA ILE A 134 -43.24 -23.12 -4.73
C ILE A 134 -42.95 -21.81 -5.47
N VAL A 135 -43.97 -21.11 -5.96
CA VAL A 135 -43.81 -19.82 -6.66
C VAL A 135 -43.15 -18.77 -5.75
N VAL A 136 -43.55 -18.69 -4.48
CA VAL A 136 -42.97 -17.78 -3.49
C VAL A 136 -41.49 -18.12 -3.22
N ILE A 137 -41.15 -19.40 -3.03
CA ILE A 137 -39.76 -19.82 -2.82
C ILE A 137 -38.90 -19.53 -4.05
N VAL A 138 -39.38 -19.86 -5.25
CA VAL A 138 -38.64 -19.60 -6.49
C VAL A 138 -38.43 -18.09 -6.68
N GLY A 139 -39.47 -17.29 -6.45
CA GLY A 139 -39.39 -15.83 -6.48
C GLY A 139 -38.39 -15.27 -5.46
N PHE A 140 -38.37 -15.81 -4.24
CA PHE A 140 -37.42 -15.45 -3.20
C PHE A 140 -35.98 -15.75 -3.61
N ILE A 141 -35.70 -16.97 -4.10
CA ILE A 141 -34.36 -17.36 -4.58
C ILE A 141 -33.93 -16.47 -5.74
N LEU A 142 -34.81 -16.23 -6.72
CA LEU A 142 -34.52 -15.38 -7.87
C LEU A 142 -34.20 -13.94 -7.45
N SER A 143 -34.92 -13.41 -6.45
CA SER A 143 -34.67 -12.07 -5.91
C SER A 143 -33.28 -11.95 -5.25
N ILE A 144 -32.83 -12.99 -4.55
CA ILE A 144 -31.48 -13.03 -3.95
C ILE A 144 -30.42 -13.08 -5.05
N VAL A 145 -30.61 -13.93 -6.07
CA VAL A 145 -29.68 -14.01 -7.20
C VAL A 145 -29.58 -12.66 -7.91
N LEU A 146 -30.72 -12.02 -8.18
CA LEU A 146 -30.77 -10.70 -8.80
C LEU A 146 -30.08 -9.64 -7.93
N ALA A 147 -30.29 -9.66 -6.61
CA ALA A 147 -29.62 -8.76 -5.67
C ALA A 147 -28.10 -8.96 -5.67
N LEU A 148 -27.62 -10.20 -5.71
CA LEU A 148 -26.19 -10.50 -5.80
C LEU A 148 -25.56 -10.01 -7.12
N VAL A 149 -26.29 -10.11 -8.23
CA VAL A 149 -25.84 -9.62 -9.54
C VAL A 149 -25.79 -8.09 -9.56
N LEU A 150 -26.90 -7.43 -9.21
CA LEU A 150 -27.00 -5.97 -9.18
C LEU A 150 -26.01 -5.36 -8.18
N GLY A 151 -25.91 -5.93 -6.98
CA GLY A 151 -24.95 -5.51 -5.96
C GLY A 151 -23.50 -5.59 -6.47
N ARG A 152 -23.14 -6.65 -7.23
CA ARG A 152 -21.80 -6.77 -7.82
C ARG A 152 -21.55 -5.73 -8.90
N LEU A 153 -22.53 -5.47 -9.78
CA LEU A 153 -22.41 -4.48 -10.85
C LEU A 153 -22.24 -3.07 -10.27
N LEU A 154 -23.09 -2.70 -9.31
CA LEU A 154 -23.07 -1.39 -8.67
C LEU A 154 -21.77 -1.18 -7.88
N ALA A 155 -21.36 -2.18 -7.10
CA ALA A 155 -20.11 -2.11 -6.34
C ALA A 155 -18.88 -1.98 -7.25
N ARG A 156 -18.86 -2.65 -8.41
CA ARG A 156 -17.79 -2.47 -9.40
C ARG A 156 -17.80 -1.07 -10.00
N ARG A 157 -18.96 -0.54 -10.37
CA ARG A 157 -19.08 0.78 -11.00
C ARG A 157 -18.67 1.92 -10.07
N VAL A 158 -19.09 1.85 -8.80
CA VAL A 158 -18.83 2.91 -7.81
C VAL A 158 -17.41 2.83 -7.25
N MET A 159 -16.88 1.63 -6.98
CA MET A 159 -15.56 1.49 -6.35
C MET A 159 -14.39 1.47 -7.34
N ALA A 160 -14.63 1.18 -8.62
CA ALA A 160 -13.58 1.18 -9.64
C ALA A 160 -12.78 2.50 -9.70
N PRO A 161 -13.41 3.70 -9.80
CA PRO A 161 -12.66 4.95 -9.88
C PRO A 161 -11.83 5.21 -8.61
N VAL A 162 -12.37 4.95 -7.41
CA VAL A 162 -11.62 5.09 -6.15
C VAL A 162 -10.40 4.18 -6.09
N ILE A 163 -10.55 2.92 -6.51
CA ILE A 163 -9.43 1.95 -6.53
C ILE A 163 -8.38 2.36 -7.57
N ARG A 164 -8.79 2.91 -8.72
CA ARG A 164 -7.86 3.44 -9.73
C ARG A 164 -7.09 4.64 -9.18
N LEU A 165 -7.77 5.59 -8.55
CA LEU A 165 -7.13 6.78 -7.96
C LEU A 165 -6.13 6.38 -6.87
N ALA A 166 -6.55 5.51 -5.95
CA ALA A 166 -5.67 5.00 -4.90
C ALA A 166 -4.44 4.27 -5.46
N ARG A 167 -4.60 3.54 -6.58
CA ARG A 167 -3.47 2.88 -7.24
C ARG A 167 -2.54 3.88 -7.91
N GLN A 168 -3.08 4.86 -8.63
CA GLN A 168 -2.29 5.95 -9.22
C GLN A 168 -1.48 6.66 -8.14
N VAL A 169 -2.10 7.03 -7.00
CA VAL A 169 -1.42 7.69 -5.89
C VAL A 169 -0.33 6.83 -5.23
N ARG A 170 -0.52 5.51 -5.16
CA ARG A 170 0.52 4.59 -4.64
C ARG A 170 1.67 4.36 -5.61
N HIS A 171 1.53 4.67 -6.90
CA HIS A 171 2.62 4.49 -7.84
C HIS A 171 3.71 5.53 -7.60
N ARG A 172 4.93 5.04 -7.41
CA ARG A 172 6.14 5.83 -7.12
C ARG A 172 6.41 6.91 -8.17
N ASP A 173 5.87 6.73 -9.37
CA ASP A 173 5.99 7.65 -10.51
C ASP A 173 5.30 9.01 -10.26
N GLN A 174 4.43 9.14 -9.25
CA GLN A 174 3.88 10.45 -8.87
C GLN A 174 4.84 11.36 -8.12
N LEU A 175 5.97 10.85 -7.65
CA LEU A 175 7.05 11.66 -7.06
C LEU A 175 8.03 12.17 -8.12
N ILE A 176 7.84 11.82 -9.40
CA ILE A 176 8.58 12.40 -10.52
C ILE A 176 8.12 13.85 -10.69
N GLU A 177 9.07 14.74 -10.97
CA GLU A 177 8.88 16.20 -11.05
C GLU A 177 7.77 16.61 -12.05
N VAL A 178 7.51 15.76 -13.05
CA VAL A 178 6.52 15.95 -14.11
C VAL A 178 5.57 14.74 -14.19
N ALA A 179 4.85 14.43 -13.11
CA ALA A 179 3.73 13.48 -13.23
C ALA A 179 2.48 14.21 -13.74
N PRO A 180 1.76 13.65 -14.72
CA PRO A 180 0.50 14.24 -15.22
C PRO A 180 -0.54 14.37 -14.10
N PRO A 181 -1.42 15.38 -14.18
CA PRO A 181 -2.49 15.57 -13.20
C PRO A 181 -3.48 14.40 -13.25
N LEU A 182 -4.01 14.03 -12.09
CA LEU A 182 -4.94 12.92 -11.94
C LEU A 182 -6.37 13.34 -12.24
N HIS A 183 -6.75 14.56 -11.87
CA HIS A 183 -8.11 15.07 -12.00
C HIS A 183 -8.77 14.87 -13.39
N PRO A 184 -8.08 15.07 -14.53
CA PRO A 184 -8.70 14.91 -15.86
C PRO A 184 -9.23 13.51 -16.15
N ASP A 185 -8.75 12.47 -15.47
CA ASP A 185 -9.19 11.09 -15.65
C ASP A 185 -10.51 10.75 -14.90
N TYR A 186 -11.02 11.69 -14.10
CA TYR A 186 -12.18 11.50 -13.23
C TYR A 186 -13.32 12.47 -13.56
N ALA A 187 -14.54 12.03 -13.29
CA ALA A 187 -15.73 12.86 -13.45
C ALA A 187 -15.76 13.99 -12.41
N ALA A 188 -16.54 15.05 -12.65
CA ALA A 188 -16.76 16.15 -11.71
C ALA A 188 -17.72 15.75 -10.57
N ASP A 189 -17.43 14.65 -9.89
CA ASP A 189 -18.13 14.12 -8.72
C ASP A 189 -17.20 14.12 -7.48
N GLU A 190 -17.60 13.45 -6.40
CA GLU A 190 -16.81 13.37 -5.17
C GLU A 190 -15.43 12.72 -5.39
N VAL A 191 -15.30 11.83 -6.38
CA VAL A 191 -14.02 11.19 -6.71
C VAL A 191 -13.13 12.17 -7.49
N GLY A 192 -13.71 12.98 -8.37
CA GLY A 192 -13.01 14.08 -9.03
C GLY A 192 -12.47 15.13 -8.06
N GLU A 193 -13.29 15.58 -7.11
CA GLU A 193 -12.87 16.55 -6.08
C GLU A 193 -11.71 16.01 -5.23
N LEU A 194 -11.74 14.71 -4.91
CA LEU A 194 -10.65 14.03 -4.23
C LEU A 194 -9.38 14.00 -5.09
N ALA A 195 -9.49 13.71 -6.40
CA ALA A 195 -8.36 13.74 -7.32
C ALA A 195 -7.74 15.15 -7.43
N LEU A 196 -8.56 16.20 -7.49
CA LEU A 196 -8.11 17.59 -7.50
C LEU A 196 -7.33 17.96 -6.22
N SER A 197 -7.82 17.53 -5.06
CA SER A 197 -7.17 17.75 -3.77
C SER A 197 -5.81 17.05 -3.69
N PHE A 198 -5.70 15.84 -4.25
CA PHE A 198 -4.42 15.14 -4.40
C PHE A 198 -3.45 15.89 -5.31
N ASP A 199 -3.90 16.34 -6.49
CA ASP A 199 -3.09 17.11 -7.43
C ASP A 199 -2.54 18.39 -6.78
N GLN A 200 -3.36 19.13 -6.03
CA GLN A 200 -2.92 20.33 -5.32
C GLN A 200 -1.85 20.02 -4.25
N THR A 201 -2.06 18.96 -3.47
CA THR A 201 -1.15 18.58 -2.39
C THR A 201 0.19 18.08 -2.94
N LEU A 202 0.15 17.23 -3.96
CA LEU A 202 1.33 16.75 -4.67
C LEU A 202 2.07 17.90 -5.36
N GLY A 203 1.35 18.83 -5.98
CA GLY A 203 1.92 20.03 -6.58
C GLY A 203 2.67 20.89 -5.57
N ARG A 204 2.08 21.13 -4.39
CA ARG A 204 2.76 21.85 -3.29
C ARG A 204 4.00 21.09 -2.80
N LEU A 205 3.91 19.78 -2.61
CA LEU A 205 5.04 18.96 -2.18
C LEU A 205 6.19 19.02 -3.20
N ARG A 206 5.89 18.88 -4.50
CA ARG A 206 6.88 18.99 -5.58
C ARG A 206 7.53 20.37 -5.59
N ALA A 207 6.75 21.44 -5.46
CA ALA A 207 7.27 22.81 -5.41
C ALA A 207 8.21 23.01 -4.21
N THR A 208 7.87 22.50 -3.02
CA THR A 208 8.73 22.55 -1.84
C THR A 208 10.03 21.78 -2.05
N LEU A 209 9.95 20.54 -2.56
CA LEU A 209 11.13 19.72 -2.84
C LEU A 209 12.04 20.36 -3.91
N SER A 210 11.47 20.95 -4.96
CA SER A 210 12.23 21.65 -6.00
C SER A 210 12.95 22.88 -5.45
N ARG A 211 12.30 23.65 -4.57
CA ARG A 211 12.95 24.79 -3.88
C ARG A 211 14.10 24.35 -2.99
N GLU A 212 13.95 23.25 -2.25
CA GLU A 212 15.00 22.70 -1.40
C GLU A 212 16.23 22.23 -2.23
N LYS A 213 15.98 21.65 -3.41
CA LYS A 213 17.04 21.29 -4.37
C LYS A 213 17.81 22.52 -4.89
N LEU A 214 17.09 23.51 -5.43
CA LEU A 214 17.69 24.71 -6.00
C LEU A 214 18.49 25.48 -4.93
N PHE A 215 17.94 25.60 -3.72
CA PHE A 215 18.62 26.19 -2.57
C PHE A 215 19.96 25.52 -2.28
N THR A 216 20.03 24.18 -2.31
CA THR A 216 21.28 23.45 -2.06
C THR A 216 22.35 23.74 -3.13
N SER A 217 21.96 23.82 -4.41
CA SER A 217 22.90 24.10 -5.49
C SER A 217 23.43 25.54 -5.44
N ASP A 218 22.53 26.51 -5.24
CA ASP A 218 22.89 27.94 -5.27
C ASP A 218 23.74 28.32 -4.06
N VAL A 219 23.40 27.83 -2.86
CA VAL A 219 24.19 28.03 -1.64
C VAL A 219 25.62 27.47 -1.79
N SER A 220 25.81 26.44 -2.61
CA SER A 220 27.15 25.89 -2.88
C SER A 220 28.10 26.90 -3.51
N HIS A 221 27.60 27.65 -4.50
CA HIS A 221 28.41 28.61 -5.24
C HIS A 221 28.57 29.91 -4.45
N GLU A 222 27.51 30.36 -3.78
CA GLU A 222 27.53 31.57 -2.97
C GLU A 222 28.43 31.45 -1.73
N LEU A 223 28.62 30.25 -1.17
CA LEU A 223 29.56 30.02 -0.06
C LEU A 223 31.01 29.77 -0.51
N ARG A 224 31.23 29.19 -1.70
CA ARG A 224 32.58 28.89 -2.19
C ARG A 224 33.38 30.15 -2.50
N THR A 225 32.73 31.15 -3.10
CA THR A 225 33.35 32.42 -3.49
C THR A 225 33.93 33.21 -2.31
N PRO A 226 33.19 33.51 -1.23
CA PRO A 226 33.74 34.24 -0.08
C PRO A 226 34.82 33.44 0.66
N LEU A 227 34.69 32.10 0.74
CA LEU A 227 35.73 31.25 1.34
C LEU A 227 37.02 31.24 0.52
N MET A 228 36.92 31.28 -0.82
CA MET A 228 38.08 31.42 -1.70
C MET A 228 38.75 32.77 -1.49
N VAL A 229 37.99 33.87 -1.45
CA VAL A 229 38.52 35.22 -1.18
C VAL A 229 39.23 35.29 0.17
N LEU A 230 38.65 34.71 1.23
CA LEU A 230 39.27 34.63 2.55
C LEU A 230 40.59 33.84 2.51
N THR A 231 40.61 32.70 1.83
CA THR A 231 41.80 31.86 1.70
C THR A 231 42.92 32.59 0.96
N THR A 232 42.62 33.18 -0.20
CA THR A 232 43.60 33.94 -1.00
C THR A 232 44.10 35.18 -0.25
N SER A 233 43.24 35.87 0.49
CA SER A 233 43.65 37.01 1.31
C SER A 233 44.61 36.59 2.42
N CYS A 234 44.38 35.44 3.05
CA CYS A 234 45.30 34.89 4.04
C CYS A 234 46.64 34.47 3.41
N GLU A 235 46.62 33.84 2.23
CA GLU A 235 47.84 33.48 1.48
C GLU A 235 48.68 34.72 1.12
N LEU A 236 48.05 35.78 0.63
CA LEU A 236 48.72 37.05 0.31
C LEU A 236 49.33 37.72 1.54
N LEU A 237 48.63 37.70 2.68
CA LEU A 237 49.14 38.25 3.93
C LEU A 237 50.33 37.45 4.46
N LEU A 238 50.29 36.11 4.40
CA LEU A 238 51.39 35.25 4.82
C LEU A 238 52.61 35.34 3.90
N ALA A 239 52.40 35.66 2.61
CA ALA A 239 53.47 35.92 1.66
C ALA A 239 54.15 37.28 1.87
N ASN A 240 53.60 38.17 2.70
CA ASN A 240 54.18 39.49 2.96
C ASN A 240 55.33 39.40 3.99
N PRO A 241 56.59 39.69 3.59
CA PRO A 241 57.75 39.60 4.49
C PRO A 241 57.75 40.65 5.62
N SER A 242 56.89 41.68 5.56
CA SER A 242 56.76 42.68 6.62
C SER A 242 55.77 42.29 7.73
N LEU A 243 55.16 41.10 7.66
CA LEU A 243 54.18 40.65 8.65
C LEU A 243 54.89 40.19 9.93
N ASP A 244 54.51 40.74 11.09
CA ASP A 244 55.07 40.32 12.37
C ASP A 244 54.62 38.90 12.73
N ALA A 245 55.45 38.20 13.52
CA ALA A 245 55.23 36.79 13.85
C ALA A 245 53.88 36.51 14.56
N ARG A 246 53.39 37.46 15.37
CA ARG A 246 52.11 37.33 16.08
C ARG A 246 50.95 37.45 15.10
N SER A 247 50.98 38.41 14.19
CA SER A 247 49.98 38.56 13.12
C SER A 247 50.01 37.38 12.16
N GLY A 248 51.20 36.89 11.78
CA GLY A 248 51.36 35.67 10.97
C GLY A 248 50.73 34.43 11.60
N ALA A 249 50.86 34.25 12.91
CA ALA A 249 50.19 33.17 13.63
C ALA A 249 48.65 33.32 13.62
N GLN A 250 48.10 34.54 13.71
CA GLN A 250 46.65 34.76 13.62
C GLN A 250 46.12 34.53 12.20
N VAL A 251 46.80 35.04 11.17
CA VAL A 251 46.43 34.80 9.77
C VAL A 251 46.47 33.30 9.45
N SER A 252 47.47 32.58 9.96
CA SER A 252 47.55 31.12 9.82
C SER A 252 46.36 30.41 10.47
N ARG A 253 45.90 30.87 11.63
CA ARG A 253 44.68 30.33 12.29
C ARG A 253 43.41 30.61 11.46
N ILE A 254 43.29 31.81 10.89
CA ILE A 254 42.16 32.17 10.02
C ILE A 254 42.16 31.35 8.73
N ALA A 255 43.33 31.15 8.12
CA ALA A 255 43.50 30.31 6.94
C ALA A 255 43.03 28.87 7.21
N ARG A 256 43.44 28.30 8.36
CA ARG A 256 43.00 26.96 8.79
C ARG A 256 41.49 26.89 9.01
N ALA A 257 40.91 27.82 9.76
CA ALA A 257 39.46 27.86 9.98
C ALA A 257 38.67 28.02 8.67
N SER A 258 39.17 28.83 7.73
CA SER A 258 38.55 29.01 6.40
C SER A 258 38.61 27.75 5.56
N HIS A 259 39.72 27.02 5.63
CA HIS A 259 39.87 25.72 4.99
C HIS A 259 38.91 24.67 5.57
N GLU A 260 38.76 24.62 6.89
CA GLU A 260 37.83 23.73 7.58
C GLU A 260 36.36 24.04 7.22
N MET A 261 35.97 25.32 7.18
CA MET A 261 34.65 25.73 6.73
C MET A 261 34.36 25.33 5.29
N ARG A 262 35.36 25.43 4.40
CA ARG A 262 35.22 24.98 3.01
C ARG A 262 34.94 23.49 2.92
N GLN A 263 35.70 22.69 3.66
CA GLN A 263 35.50 21.23 3.69
C GLN A 263 34.12 20.85 4.27
N LEU A 264 33.66 21.52 5.32
CA LEU A 264 32.32 21.34 5.89
C LEU A 264 31.21 21.63 4.88
N VAL A 265 31.30 22.78 4.23
CA VAL A 265 30.31 23.24 3.25
C VAL A 265 30.29 22.26 2.07
N GLU A 266 31.44 21.92 1.50
CA GLU A 266 31.53 20.93 0.42
C GLU A 266 30.96 19.57 0.82
N THR A 267 31.24 19.12 2.05
CA THR A 267 30.67 17.89 2.59
C THR A 267 29.15 18.00 2.65
N PHE A 268 28.58 18.97 3.38
CA PHE A 268 27.13 19.14 3.54
C PHE A 268 26.38 19.27 2.21
N LEU A 269 26.95 19.98 1.25
CA LEU A 269 26.35 20.15 -0.07
C LEU A 269 26.41 18.86 -0.88
N MET A 270 27.46 18.07 -0.74
CA MET A 270 27.52 16.72 -1.31
C MET A 270 26.52 15.79 -0.62
N LEU A 271 26.31 15.94 0.71
CA LEU A 271 25.31 15.17 1.47
C LEU A 271 23.87 15.49 1.10
N ALA A 272 23.60 16.72 0.65
CA ALA A 272 22.27 17.21 0.31
C ALA A 272 21.86 16.95 -1.15
N ARG A 273 22.82 16.58 -2.04
CA ARG A 273 22.53 16.22 -3.44
C ARG A 273 22.00 14.78 -3.55
N LYS A 274 20.95 14.57 -4.34
CA LYS A 274 20.39 13.23 -4.60
C LYS A 274 21.22 12.43 -5.63
N PRO A 275 21.27 11.09 -5.54
CA PRO A 275 22.04 10.23 -6.44
C PRO A 275 21.71 10.38 -7.94
N GLU A 276 20.43 10.62 -8.26
CA GLU A 276 19.95 10.65 -9.66
C GLU A 276 20.39 11.90 -10.44
N GLU A 277 20.69 13.01 -9.77
CA GLU A 277 21.09 14.28 -10.38
C GLU A 277 22.60 14.37 -10.68
N VAL A 278 23.38 13.37 -10.26
CA VAL A 278 24.84 13.32 -10.49
C VAL A 278 25.20 12.72 -11.86
N ARG A 279 24.20 12.35 -12.67
CA ARG A 279 24.38 11.69 -13.98
C ARG A 279 24.95 12.57 -15.10
N VAL A 280 25.13 13.87 -14.88
CA VAL A 280 25.77 14.78 -15.86
C VAL A 280 27.10 15.30 -15.32
N GLN A 281 27.99 14.40 -14.95
CA GLN A 281 29.35 14.76 -14.57
C GLN A 281 30.38 13.96 -15.37
N SER A 282 31.47 14.65 -15.73
CA SER A 282 32.63 14.10 -16.41
C SER A 282 33.04 12.78 -15.76
N THR A 283 33.15 11.74 -16.58
CA THR A 283 33.68 10.45 -16.12
C THR A 283 35.18 10.38 -16.38
N CYS A 284 35.93 9.73 -15.50
CA CYS A 284 37.37 9.50 -15.67
C CYS A 284 37.74 8.05 -15.37
N THR A 285 38.89 7.62 -15.86
CA THR A 285 39.51 6.35 -15.47
C THR A 285 40.21 6.48 -14.12
N LEU A 286 40.38 5.36 -13.43
CA LEU A 286 41.11 5.32 -12.16
C LEU A 286 42.55 5.82 -12.30
N LYS A 287 43.18 5.56 -13.46
CA LYS A 287 44.53 6.02 -13.76
C LYS A 287 44.61 7.54 -13.91
N GLU A 288 43.70 8.15 -14.67
CA GLU A 288 43.69 9.61 -14.90
C GLU A 288 43.64 10.39 -13.58
N ILE A 289 42.79 9.96 -12.65
CA ILE A 289 42.70 10.64 -11.35
C ILE A 289 43.88 10.34 -10.44
N ALA A 290 44.42 9.12 -10.46
CA ALA A 290 45.58 8.74 -9.66
C ALA A 290 46.84 9.48 -10.09
N ASP A 291 47.02 9.67 -11.41
CA ASP A 291 48.12 10.47 -11.96
C ASP A 291 47.98 11.94 -11.49
N ALA A 292 46.77 12.53 -11.60
CA ALA A 292 46.51 13.90 -11.11
C ALA A 292 46.69 14.06 -9.58
N GLN A 293 46.23 13.11 -8.78
CA GLN A 293 46.42 13.14 -7.32
C GLN A 293 47.88 12.92 -6.94
N THR A 294 48.64 12.14 -7.71
CA THR A 294 50.07 11.91 -7.51
C THR A 294 50.89 13.17 -7.75
N GLU A 295 50.53 13.99 -8.73
CA GLU A 295 51.20 15.29 -8.94
C GLU A 295 51.05 16.22 -7.74
N VAL A 296 49.84 16.30 -7.18
CA VAL A 296 49.53 17.17 -6.03
C VAL A 296 50.11 16.60 -4.73
N TRP A 297 49.67 15.40 -4.34
CA TRP A 297 50.01 14.81 -3.05
C TRP A 297 51.39 14.20 -3.03
N GLY A 298 51.86 13.63 -4.13
CA GLY A 298 53.22 13.09 -4.20
C GLY A 298 54.28 14.16 -3.95
N ARG A 299 54.05 15.39 -4.42
CA ARG A 299 54.90 16.55 -4.09
C ARG A 299 54.85 16.88 -2.60
N LEU A 300 53.65 17.07 -2.02
CA LEU A 300 53.47 17.43 -0.61
C LEU A 300 54.01 16.36 0.36
N ILE A 301 53.87 15.08 0.02
CA ILE A 301 54.37 13.94 0.80
C ILE A 301 55.91 13.93 0.79
N ARG A 302 56.53 14.12 -0.38
CA ARG A 302 58.00 14.22 -0.47
C ARG A 302 58.56 15.46 0.22
N GLU A 303 57.87 16.60 0.14
CA GLU A 303 58.25 17.83 0.86
C GLU A 303 58.18 17.67 2.39
N LYS A 304 57.30 16.77 2.90
CA LYS A 304 57.26 16.38 4.32
C LYS A 304 58.43 15.44 4.71
N GLY A 305 59.23 14.97 3.75
CA GLY A 305 60.33 14.02 3.98
C GLY A 305 59.89 12.55 4.02
N LEU A 306 58.70 12.24 3.51
CA LEU A 306 58.18 10.88 3.39
C LEU A 306 58.50 10.29 2.01
N GLU A 307 58.68 8.97 1.95
CA GLU A 307 58.75 8.25 0.68
C GLU A 307 57.34 8.12 0.08
N PHE A 308 57.16 8.52 -1.18
CA PHE A 308 55.90 8.32 -1.91
C PHE A 308 56.09 7.30 -3.02
N VAL A 309 55.37 6.18 -2.92
CA VAL A 309 55.41 5.09 -3.90
C VAL A 309 54.08 5.05 -4.66
N TYR A 310 54.15 5.13 -6.00
CA TYR A 310 52.98 5.03 -6.87
C TYR A 310 53.14 3.85 -7.82
N ASP A 311 52.27 2.85 -7.65
CA ASP A 311 52.30 1.60 -8.39
C ASP A 311 51.01 1.45 -9.24
N PRO A 312 51.01 1.86 -10.51
CA PRO A 312 49.87 1.72 -11.42
C PRO A 312 49.81 0.31 -12.03
N LEU A 313 49.89 -0.74 -11.19
CA LEU A 313 50.11 -2.13 -11.59
C LEU A 313 49.05 -2.68 -12.56
N HIS A 314 47.76 -2.46 -12.30
CA HIS A 314 46.67 -3.04 -13.11
C HIS A 314 45.43 -2.14 -13.21
N ALA A 315 45.56 -0.83 -13.41
CA ALA A 315 44.38 0.05 -13.48
C ALA A 315 43.43 -0.36 -14.63
N GLY A 316 42.19 -0.75 -14.31
CA GLY A 316 41.19 -1.10 -15.31
C GLY A 316 40.67 0.10 -16.11
N ALA A 317 40.02 -0.18 -17.24
CA ALA A 317 39.45 0.83 -18.14
C ALA A 317 38.08 1.38 -17.71
N GLY A 318 37.60 1.00 -16.51
CA GLY A 318 36.32 1.46 -15.98
C GLY A 318 36.27 2.98 -15.85
N ARG A 319 35.13 3.57 -16.20
CA ARG A 319 34.88 5.01 -16.09
C ARG A 319 33.98 5.29 -14.89
N PHE A 320 34.43 6.18 -14.01
CA PHE A 320 33.77 6.54 -12.77
C PHE A 320 33.51 8.04 -12.70
N ASN A 321 32.64 8.48 -11.80
CA ASN A 321 32.40 9.89 -11.58
C ASN A 321 33.67 10.59 -11.07
N LEU A 322 34.15 11.61 -11.81
CA LEU A 322 35.39 12.33 -11.50
C LEU A 322 35.37 12.97 -10.12
N THR A 323 34.30 13.69 -9.78
CA THR A 323 34.18 14.43 -8.52
C THR A 323 34.26 13.50 -7.31
N PHE A 324 33.56 12.37 -7.37
CA PHE A 324 33.53 11.39 -6.30
C PHE A 324 34.86 10.68 -6.14
N LEU A 325 35.47 10.23 -7.24
CA LEU A 325 36.72 9.52 -7.18
C LEU A 325 37.86 10.45 -6.71
N GLN A 326 37.88 11.70 -7.18
CA GLN A 326 38.80 12.74 -6.70
C GLN A 326 38.65 13.00 -5.19
N SER A 327 37.41 13.10 -4.71
CA SER A 327 37.13 13.34 -3.29
C SER A 327 37.55 12.16 -2.41
N VAL A 328 37.23 10.93 -2.81
CA VAL A 328 37.61 9.74 -2.03
C VAL A 328 39.13 9.58 -2.00
N MET A 329 39.80 9.58 -3.15
CA MET A 329 41.25 9.39 -3.23
C MET A 329 42.01 10.53 -2.54
N GLY A 330 41.59 11.78 -2.75
CA GLY A 330 42.20 12.94 -2.12
C GLY A 330 42.05 12.95 -0.59
N ASN A 331 40.91 12.51 -0.05
CA ASN A 331 40.73 12.40 1.40
C ASN A 331 41.62 11.29 2.00
N LEU A 332 41.77 10.15 1.34
CA LEU A 332 42.63 9.07 1.82
C LEU A 332 44.12 9.46 1.76
N LEU A 333 44.58 10.09 0.69
CA LEU A 333 45.96 10.59 0.57
C LEU A 333 46.25 11.71 1.57
N ARG A 334 45.30 12.62 1.80
CA ARG A 334 45.41 13.65 2.84
C ARG A 334 45.57 13.01 4.23
N ASN A 335 44.76 12.00 4.56
CA ASN A 335 44.87 11.30 5.82
C ASN A 335 46.25 10.63 5.96
N ALA A 336 46.72 9.92 4.92
CA ALA A 336 48.03 9.30 4.93
C ALA A 336 49.16 10.32 5.14
N TRP A 337 49.11 11.46 4.44
CA TRP A 337 50.06 12.57 4.62
C TRP A 337 50.03 13.15 6.04
N HIS A 338 48.84 13.26 6.63
CA HIS A 338 48.65 13.90 7.93
C HIS A 338 49.17 13.02 9.08
N TYR A 339 48.83 11.73 9.08
CA TYR A 339 49.10 10.80 10.18
C TYR A 339 50.42 10.01 10.06
N THR A 340 51.25 10.32 9.06
CA THR A 340 52.58 9.71 8.88
C THR A 340 53.66 10.77 9.09
N ASP A 341 54.50 10.59 10.10
CA ASP A 341 55.61 11.52 10.38
C ASP A 341 56.93 11.07 9.73
N HIS A 342 57.17 9.76 9.72
CA HIS A 342 58.33 9.14 9.08
C HIS A 342 57.92 7.84 8.36
N GLY A 343 58.63 7.50 7.29
CA GLY A 343 58.37 6.30 6.49
C GLY A 343 57.74 6.67 5.15
N TYR A 344 56.61 6.05 4.80
CA TYR A 344 56.10 6.08 3.44
C TYR A 344 54.58 6.11 3.32
N VAL A 345 54.13 6.62 2.17
CA VAL A 345 52.77 6.53 1.68
C VAL A 345 52.80 5.85 0.32
N ARG A 346 51.97 4.82 0.12
CA ARG A 346 51.87 4.08 -1.14
C ARG A 346 50.47 4.19 -1.72
N LEU A 347 50.38 4.53 -3.00
CA LEU A 347 49.16 4.44 -3.80
C LEU A 347 49.33 3.30 -4.82
N THR A 348 48.46 2.29 -4.74
CA THR A 348 48.46 1.14 -5.64
C THR A 348 47.16 1.06 -6.41
N LEU A 349 47.23 0.91 -7.73
CA LEU A 349 46.06 0.71 -8.58
C LEU A 349 45.92 -0.77 -8.98
N LEU A 350 44.69 -1.27 -8.82
CA LEU A 350 44.24 -2.60 -9.22
C LEU A 350 43.11 -2.46 -10.24
N GLU A 351 42.62 -3.58 -10.79
CA GLU A 351 41.68 -3.59 -11.92
C GLU A 351 40.41 -2.78 -11.65
N ASN A 352 39.75 -3.02 -10.52
CA ASN A 352 38.56 -2.31 -10.08
C ASN A 352 38.70 -1.77 -8.66
N SER A 353 39.92 -1.49 -8.22
CA SER A 353 40.16 -0.98 -6.88
C SER A 353 41.44 -0.17 -6.78
N PHE A 354 41.55 0.66 -5.75
CA PHE A 354 42.81 1.27 -5.38
C PHE A 354 43.07 1.12 -3.90
N VAL A 355 44.35 1.11 -3.55
CA VAL A 355 44.83 0.95 -2.19
C VAL A 355 45.69 2.15 -1.83
N VAL A 356 45.38 2.78 -0.70
CA VAL A 356 46.24 3.78 -0.06
C VAL A 356 46.79 3.16 1.22
N GLU A 357 48.11 3.03 1.28
CA GLU A 357 48.82 2.53 2.46
C GLU A 357 49.68 3.62 3.07
N ASP A 358 49.79 3.63 4.39
CA ASP A 358 50.72 4.47 5.12
C ASP A 358 51.47 3.66 6.19
N SER A 359 52.60 4.21 6.66
CA SER A 359 53.37 3.69 7.80
C SER A 359 53.18 4.56 9.05
N GLY A 360 52.02 5.22 9.17
CA GLY A 360 51.71 6.13 10.25
C GLY A 360 51.37 5.42 11.57
N ILE A 361 50.73 6.16 12.48
CA ILE A 361 50.38 5.68 13.83
C ILE A 361 49.41 4.48 13.84
N GLY A 362 48.74 4.20 12.73
CA GLY A 362 47.71 3.16 12.64
C GLY A 362 46.39 3.54 13.34
N ILE A 363 45.36 2.72 13.15
CA ILE A 363 44.07 2.86 13.83
C ILE A 363 43.80 1.57 14.62
N PRO A 364 43.59 1.65 15.95
CA PRO A 364 43.21 0.49 16.77
C PRO A 364 41.96 -0.19 16.24
N GLU A 365 41.92 -1.53 16.30
CA GLU A 365 40.82 -2.33 15.75
C GLU A 365 39.45 -1.92 16.28
N GLU A 366 39.37 -1.63 17.58
CA GLU A 366 38.15 -1.19 18.26
C GLU A 366 37.59 0.14 17.73
N GLN A 367 38.45 1.00 17.17
CA GLN A 367 38.08 2.34 16.69
C GLN A 367 37.77 2.36 15.17
N ARG A 368 38.14 1.32 14.41
CA ARG A 368 38.04 1.31 12.93
C ARG A 368 36.63 1.59 12.42
N HIS A 369 35.60 1.00 13.02
CA HIS A 369 34.22 1.23 12.62
C HIS A 369 33.72 2.64 12.99
N ALA A 370 34.16 3.16 14.14
CA ALA A 370 33.77 4.49 14.61
C ALA A 370 34.41 5.61 13.78
N MET A 371 35.62 5.41 13.25
CA MET A 371 36.32 6.39 12.41
C MET A 371 35.58 6.76 11.12
N PHE A 372 34.65 5.92 10.65
CA PHE A 372 33.79 6.23 9.51
C PHE A 372 32.53 7.03 9.90
N GLN A 373 32.32 7.33 11.18
CA GLN A 373 31.23 8.20 11.63
C GLN A 373 31.64 9.68 11.58
N PRO A 374 30.71 10.60 11.27
CA PRO A 374 30.99 12.03 11.27
C PRO A 374 31.47 12.51 12.65
N PHE A 375 32.47 13.41 12.65
CA PHE A 375 33.02 14.06 13.84
C PHE A 375 33.78 13.16 14.82
N VAL A 376 34.05 11.91 14.44
CA VAL A 376 34.86 10.99 15.26
C VAL A 376 36.34 11.16 14.95
N ARG A 377 37.16 11.19 16.02
CA ARG A 377 38.63 11.24 15.98
C ARG A 377 39.20 10.13 16.86
N GLY A 378 40.44 9.72 16.60
CA GLY A 378 41.20 8.86 17.52
C GLY A 378 41.63 9.60 18.78
N ASP A 379 42.02 8.85 19.81
CA ASP A 379 42.38 9.37 21.14
C ASP A 379 43.57 10.35 21.14
N GLU A 380 44.36 10.43 20.06
CA GLU A 380 45.45 11.40 19.94
C GLU A 380 45.01 12.71 19.27
N GLN A 381 45.03 13.79 20.06
CA GLN A 381 44.74 15.19 19.69
C GLN A 381 45.67 15.82 18.63
N ARG A 382 46.45 15.03 17.89
CA ARG A 382 47.49 15.54 16.97
C ARG A 382 46.98 15.96 15.59
N GLY A 383 45.69 15.75 15.30
CA GLY A 383 45.13 15.99 13.96
C GLY A 383 44.41 17.33 13.77
N GLU A 384 44.87 18.18 12.84
CA GLU A 384 44.09 19.32 12.33
C GLU A 384 43.06 18.81 11.30
N GLY A 385 41.78 18.77 11.67
CA GLY A 385 40.67 18.38 10.79
C GLY A 385 39.43 17.90 11.55
N LEU A 386 38.22 18.15 11.04
CA LEU A 386 36.95 17.95 11.76
C LEU A 386 36.47 16.47 11.90
N GLY A 387 37.28 15.48 11.51
CA GLY A 387 36.85 14.06 11.52
C GLY A 387 35.81 13.75 10.44
N LEU A 388 35.81 14.51 9.34
CA LEU A 388 34.81 14.39 8.26
C LEU A 388 35.32 13.62 7.03
N GLY A 389 36.63 13.49 6.87
CA GLY A 389 37.21 12.88 5.66
C GLY A 389 36.78 11.43 5.46
N LEU A 390 36.87 10.59 6.49
CA LEU A 390 36.51 9.17 6.39
C LEU A 390 34.99 8.94 6.32
N SER A 391 34.19 9.75 7.01
CA SER A 391 32.72 9.67 6.88
C SER A 391 32.23 10.09 5.50
N LEU A 392 32.90 11.06 4.87
CA LEU A 392 32.67 11.42 3.48
C LEU A 392 33.05 10.27 2.53
N VAL A 393 34.21 9.63 2.73
CA VAL A 393 34.63 8.45 1.97
C VAL A 393 33.58 7.33 2.08
N GLN A 394 33.14 6.98 3.29
CA GLN A 394 32.12 5.94 3.51
C GLN A 394 30.81 6.25 2.78
N ARG A 395 30.39 7.52 2.81
CA ARG A 395 29.12 7.94 2.21
C ARG A 395 29.16 7.98 0.69
N ILE A 396 30.24 8.50 0.10
CA ILE A 396 30.46 8.43 -1.35
C ILE A 396 30.50 6.96 -1.79
N CYS A 397 31.22 6.10 -1.06
CA CYS A 397 31.28 4.68 -1.39
C CYS A 397 29.88 4.04 -1.34
N SER A 398 29.13 4.28 -0.27
CA SER A 398 27.75 3.79 -0.13
C SER A 398 26.82 4.30 -1.25
N GLN A 399 26.99 5.56 -1.66
CA GLN A 399 26.19 6.19 -2.72
C GLN A 399 26.53 5.66 -4.12
N GLN A 400 27.79 5.32 -4.37
CA GLN A 400 28.26 4.78 -5.65
C GLN A 400 28.27 3.25 -5.68
N HIS A 401 27.75 2.60 -4.63
CA HIS A 401 27.85 1.16 -4.42
C HIS A 401 29.30 0.64 -4.39
N TRP A 402 30.27 1.49 -4.07
CA TRP A 402 31.65 1.11 -3.81
C TRP A 402 31.81 0.61 -2.38
N GLN A 403 32.88 -0.14 -2.14
CA GLN A 403 33.21 -0.66 -0.82
C GLN A 403 34.56 -0.10 -0.36
N VAL A 404 34.60 0.52 0.81
CA VAL A 404 35.85 0.89 1.49
C VAL A 404 36.12 -0.08 2.64
N GLN A 405 37.36 -0.55 2.74
CA GLN A 405 37.83 -1.42 3.82
C GLN A 405 39.10 -0.84 4.43
N LEU A 406 39.19 -0.87 5.75
CA LEU A 406 40.37 -0.46 6.52
C LEU A 406 40.99 -1.71 7.16
N THR A 407 42.25 -1.95 6.86
CA THR A 407 43.07 -3.02 7.46
C THR A 407 44.34 -2.43 8.05
N THR A 408 44.90 -3.07 9.07
CA THR A 408 46.18 -2.64 9.68
C THR A 408 47.34 -3.13 8.84
N ARG A 409 48.41 -2.35 8.83
CA ARG A 409 49.71 -2.75 8.33
C ARG A 409 50.67 -2.95 9.49
N GLU A 410 51.36 -4.09 9.54
CA GLU A 410 52.41 -4.32 10.53
C GLU A 410 53.74 -3.67 10.08
N PRO A 411 54.56 -3.14 11.02
CA PRO A 411 54.34 -3.09 12.47
C PRO A 411 53.41 -1.96 12.93
N ASN A 412 53.22 -0.90 12.11
CA ASN A 412 52.26 0.20 12.33
C ASN A 412 51.80 0.76 10.97
N GLY A 413 50.58 1.33 10.90
CA GLY A 413 50.05 2.01 9.72
C GLY A 413 48.65 1.55 9.30
N CYS A 414 48.06 2.24 8.32
CA CYS A 414 46.75 1.90 7.75
C CYS A 414 46.85 1.46 6.29
N ARG A 415 45.95 0.56 5.91
CA ARG A 415 45.69 0.19 4.52
C ARG A 415 44.20 0.38 4.23
N PHE A 416 43.90 1.38 3.41
CA PHE A 416 42.56 1.63 2.90
C PHE A 416 42.43 1.03 1.50
N THR A 417 41.51 0.08 1.34
CA THR A 417 41.17 -0.52 0.05
C THR A 417 39.80 -0.05 -0.38
N VAL A 418 39.70 0.57 -1.57
CA VAL A 418 38.42 1.00 -2.15
C VAL A 418 38.14 0.17 -3.40
N THR A 419 37.10 -0.65 -3.34
CA THR A 419 36.60 -1.47 -4.45
C THR A 419 35.48 -0.75 -5.17
N LEU A 420 35.68 -0.50 -6.46
CA LEU A 420 34.77 0.22 -7.35
C LEU A 420 33.90 -0.81 -8.08
N ILE A 421 32.60 -0.51 -8.16
CA ILE A 421 31.65 -1.29 -8.98
C ILE A 421 31.33 -0.41 -10.19
N GLN A 422 31.52 -0.98 -11.38
CA GLN A 422 31.12 -0.33 -12.62
C GLN A 422 29.61 -0.60 -12.82
N GLU A 423 28.79 0.45 -12.93
CA GLU A 423 27.45 0.26 -13.49
C GLU A 423 27.66 -0.21 -14.94
N GLU A 424 27.30 -1.45 -15.24
CA GLU A 424 27.19 -1.90 -16.63
C GLU A 424 26.30 -0.89 -17.35
N GLY A 425 26.89 -0.15 -18.29
CA GLY A 425 26.15 0.78 -19.13
C GLY A 425 24.97 0.03 -19.72
N GLY A 426 23.77 0.45 -19.36
CA GLY A 426 22.54 -0.22 -19.78
C GLY A 426 22.55 -0.37 -21.30
N GLN A 427 22.80 -1.60 -21.77
CA GLN A 427 22.28 -2.00 -23.06
C GLN A 427 20.76 -1.80 -22.96
N PRO A 428 20.14 -1.05 -23.89
CA PRO A 428 18.69 -1.09 -23.98
C PRO A 428 18.34 -2.56 -24.18
N ARG A 429 17.63 -3.16 -23.22
CA ARG A 429 17.00 -4.46 -23.41
C ARG A 429 16.11 -4.30 -24.64
N GLY A 430 16.62 -4.71 -25.79
CA GLY A 430 15.84 -4.85 -27.00
C GLY A 430 14.67 -5.75 -26.65
N LEU A 431 13.46 -5.25 -26.85
CA LEU A 431 12.29 -6.10 -26.90
C LEU A 431 12.61 -7.26 -27.87
N PRO A 432 12.34 -8.52 -27.51
CA PRO A 432 12.36 -9.57 -28.50
C PRO A 432 11.34 -9.23 -29.58
N ALA A 433 11.81 -9.17 -30.83
CA ALA A 433 10.97 -9.04 -31.99
C ALA A 433 10.23 -10.36 -32.25
N ALA A 434 8.94 -10.21 -32.59
CA ALA A 434 7.96 -11.21 -33.06
C ALA A 434 7.44 -12.22 -32.02
#